data_AF-A0A1E4RJL3-F1
#
_entry.id   AF-A0A1E4RJL3-F1
#
_cell.length_a   1.000
_cell.length_b   1.000
_cell.length_c   1.000
_cell.angle_alpha   90.00
_cell.angle_beta   90.00
_cell.angle_gamma   90.00
#
_symmetry.space_group_name_H-M   'P 1'
#
loop_
_entity.id
_entity.type
_entity.pdbx_description
1 polymer ?
#
loop_
_entity_poly.entity_id
_entity_poly.type
_entity_poly.pdbx_seq_one_letter_code
_entity_poly.pdbx_strand_id
1 'polypeptide(L)'
;MESSRANAIASGQTRSRSRSRSRNRSRSTSRRPSLNKRSLSSSSSIGKLDITPIEIQDRPIPRVGITLDNTLPLDFFKQDILALTKTLRISKWHKKTLNVKYLKVNRISGALTNSIYKIEYNDGNIELPSLLLRVYGKNLDSIIDRDLELDILIKLSSKKIGPKLLGIFSNGRFEQFLEGFITLDKDQVKHEVISQMIGRRMKDLHYKIELDSHDYESKLPMCWRLIYKWLSIIEKDIVPSYIENKVDIDSVFLTSFENFKKLIELYRNYLFNLYDVDKFTENYKFCHNDTQYGNLLLDQTFNPKDIILQKELPSSAASYSAIIDDDEEDDDYETDDAVVISTSNKKDTSLVVIDFEYSGPNFPAFDLEDHFSEWMSDYHNPEKSYFIHGEFYPNQLQKLNLIKSYIEYDFQYPSSNLNTKIKFNDFSKTNATDLIQFEIKKLYNETIYWRSTVQIYWCLWGILQNGPFKANDDINTISQKSEEQGVNSIYNISTGVDSMSIDDHENLIIEDAITSSDDDFDYFKYSQQKAAIVIGDLIGLGLISKSDIDVPYHNIIKYLDCNLFDI
;
A
#
# COMPACT_ATOMS: atom_id res chain seq x y z
N MET A 1 -5.40 55.63 -51.16
CA MET A 1 -4.29 55.22 -52.06
C MET A 1 -4.15 53.72 -51.84
N GLU A 2 -4.47 52.78 -52.71
CA GLU A 2 -4.74 52.66 -54.16
C GLU A 2 -5.92 51.66 -54.29
N SER A 3 -6.97 51.84 -55.11
CA SER A 3 -7.06 51.57 -56.56
C SER A 3 -6.49 50.19 -56.92
N SER A 4 -7.10 49.30 -57.70
CA SER A 4 -8.36 49.19 -58.45
C SER A 4 -8.26 47.85 -59.22
N ARG A 5 -9.38 47.19 -59.57
CA ARG A 5 -9.72 46.73 -60.93
C ARG A 5 -10.80 45.65 -60.93
N ALA A 6 -11.90 46.02 -61.58
CA ALA A 6 -12.89 45.13 -62.17
C ALA A 6 -12.48 44.75 -63.61
N ASN A 7 -13.00 43.62 -64.10
CA ASN A 7 -13.44 43.29 -65.47
C ASN A 7 -13.71 41.77 -65.48
N ALA A 8 -14.92 41.22 -65.59
CA ALA A 8 -16.00 41.34 -66.56
C ALA A 8 -15.80 40.52 -67.87
N ILE A 9 -16.79 39.64 -68.11
CA ILE A 9 -17.32 39.08 -69.39
C ILE A 9 -16.67 37.81 -69.98
N ALA A 10 -17.42 36.70 -69.95
CA ALA A 10 -17.69 35.84 -71.14
C ALA A 10 -18.85 34.84 -70.90
N SER A 11 -19.87 34.96 -71.74
CA SER A 11 -20.97 34.02 -72.08
C SER A 11 -20.46 32.67 -72.62
N GLY A 12 -21.13 31.52 -72.65
CA GLY A 12 -22.51 31.12 -72.35
C GLY A 12 -22.75 29.65 -72.81
N GLN A 13 -23.85 29.04 -72.36
CA GLN A 13 -24.55 27.82 -72.87
C GLN A 13 -23.78 26.47 -72.86
N THR A 14 -24.30 25.26 -72.58
CA THR A 14 -25.58 24.58 -72.27
C THR A 14 -25.15 23.17 -71.72
N ARG A 15 -25.84 22.39 -70.87
CA ARG A 15 -27.09 21.63 -71.10
C ARG A 15 -27.33 20.69 -69.88
N SER A 16 -28.57 20.68 -69.34
CA SER A 16 -29.40 19.52 -68.88
C SER A 16 -28.85 18.51 -67.85
N ARG A 17 -29.56 18.02 -66.80
CA ARG A 17 -31.00 17.74 -66.59
C ARG A 17 -31.22 17.41 -65.09
N SER A 18 -32.16 18.09 -64.39
CA SER A 18 -33.45 17.56 -63.84
C SER A 18 -33.31 16.46 -62.77
N ARG A 19 -33.90 16.45 -61.57
CA ARG A 19 -35.20 16.84 -60.98
C ARG A 19 -35.05 16.46 -59.48
N SER A 20 -35.79 16.89 -58.45
CA SER A 20 -36.97 17.74 -58.25
C SER A 20 -37.04 17.98 -56.74
N ARG A 21 -37.27 19.23 -56.33
CA ARG A 21 -37.59 19.62 -54.96
C ARG A 21 -39.05 19.31 -54.63
N SER A 22 -39.34 18.87 -53.42
CA SER A 22 -40.53 19.34 -52.70
C SER A 22 -40.27 19.46 -51.20
N ARG A 23 -40.63 20.63 -50.69
CA ARG A 23 -40.59 21.14 -49.31
C ARG A 23 -41.29 20.20 -48.32
N ASN A 24 -40.82 20.15 -47.06
CA ASN A 24 -41.61 20.72 -45.96
C ASN A 24 -40.89 20.82 -44.60
N ARG A 25 -41.43 21.78 -43.85
CA ARG A 25 -41.14 22.32 -42.52
C ARG A 25 -40.94 21.30 -41.38
N SER A 26 -39.86 21.53 -40.64
CA SER A 26 -39.70 21.59 -39.16
C SER A 26 -40.77 21.00 -38.23
N ARG A 27 -40.35 20.08 -37.34
CA ARG A 27 -40.53 20.18 -35.88
C ARG A 27 -39.55 19.27 -35.10
N SER A 28 -38.91 19.93 -34.11
CA SER A 28 -38.15 19.50 -32.92
C SER A 28 -37.97 18.01 -32.57
N THR A 29 -36.71 17.63 -32.26
CA THR A 29 -36.37 16.85 -31.06
C THR A 29 -34.95 17.17 -30.57
N SER A 30 -34.84 17.20 -29.25
CA SER A 30 -33.70 17.49 -28.38
C SER A 30 -32.44 16.66 -28.66
N ARG A 31 -31.29 17.34 -28.79
CA ARG A 31 -29.96 16.72 -28.81
C ARG A 31 -29.55 16.32 -27.38
N ARG A 32 -29.38 15.01 -27.13
CA ARG A 32 -28.48 14.51 -26.08
C ARG A 32 -27.08 14.31 -26.69
N PRO A 33 -25.98 14.65 -25.99
CA PRO A 33 -24.63 14.32 -26.45
C PRO A 33 -24.35 12.83 -26.21
N SER A 34 -23.84 12.15 -27.23
CA SER A 34 -23.42 10.75 -27.17
C SER A 34 -22.04 10.62 -26.50
N LEU A 35 -21.98 9.99 -25.33
CA LEU A 35 -20.74 9.48 -24.73
C LEU A 35 -20.41 8.13 -25.38
N ASN A 36 -19.32 8.08 -26.16
CA ASN A 36 -18.75 6.83 -26.67
C ASN A 36 -17.95 6.15 -25.54
N LYS A 37 -18.60 5.28 -24.75
CA LYS A 37 -17.90 4.20 -24.03
C LYS A 37 -18.00 2.94 -24.90
N ARG A 38 -16.87 2.46 -25.43
CA ARG A 38 -16.83 1.18 -26.15
C ARG A 38 -16.65 0.06 -25.13
N SER A 39 -17.72 -0.67 -24.83
CA SER A 39 -17.66 -2.00 -24.20
C SER A 39 -17.16 -3.03 -25.22
N LEU A 40 -16.52 -4.10 -24.74
CA LEU A 40 -15.91 -5.17 -25.56
C LEU A 40 -16.92 -6.05 -26.34
N SER A 41 -18.22 -5.81 -26.21
CA SER A 41 -19.30 -6.68 -26.70
C SER A 41 -19.50 -6.76 -28.23
N SER A 42 -18.58 -6.23 -29.05
CA SER A 42 -18.56 -6.47 -30.50
C SER A 42 -17.26 -7.13 -30.94
N SER A 43 -17.33 -8.41 -31.26
CA SER A 43 -16.24 -9.28 -31.73
C SER A 43 -15.54 -8.83 -33.03
N SER A 44 -15.96 -7.72 -33.63
CA SER A 44 -15.44 -7.19 -34.90
C SER A 44 -14.51 -5.97 -34.79
N SER A 45 -14.22 -5.46 -33.59
CA SER A 45 -13.42 -4.22 -33.41
C SER A 45 -11.97 -4.40 -32.95
N ILE A 46 -11.49 -5.64 -32.77
CA ILE A 46 -10.13 -5.94 -32.26
C ILE A 46 -9.02 -5.52 -33.24
N GLY A 47 -9.34 -5.29 -34.52
CA GLY A 47 -8.34 -4.98 -35.57
C GLY A 47 -7.81 -3.53 -35.61
N LYS A 48 -8.29 -2.63 -34.74
CA LYS A 48 -7.87 -1.20 -34.71
C LYS A 48 -7.75 -0.68 -33.27
N LEU A 49 -6.97 -1.37 -32.46
CA LEU A 49 -6.62 -0.90 -31.12
C LEU A 49 -5.18 -0.38 -31.17
N ASP A 50 -5.01 0.91 -30.92
CA ASP A 50 -3.69 1.53 -30.78
C ASP A 50 -3.08 1.02 -29.48
N ILE A 51 -2.08 0.15 -29.61
CA ILE A 51 -1.25 -0.31 -28.49
C ILE A 51 -0.14 0.72 -28.35
N THR A 52 -0.11 1.41 -27.22
CA THR A 52 1.01 2.31 -26.91
C THR A 52 2.02 1.51 -26.09
N PRO A 53 3.22 1.22 -26.62
CA PRO A 53 4.29 0.67 -25.81
C PRO A 53 4.79 1.74 -24.84
N ILE A 54 4.86 1.41 -23.54
CA ILE A 54 5.63 2.21 -22.58
C ILE A 54 7.04 1.63 -22.59
N GLU A 55 8.02 2.40 -23.07
CA GLU A 55 9.41 1.96 -23.09
C GLU A 55 9.98 1.96 -21.67
N ILE A 56 10.33 0.76 -21.20
CA ILE A 56 11.10 0.53 -19.99
C ILE A 56 12.41 -0.11 -20.44
N GLN A 57 13.54 0.28 -19.83
CA GLN A 57 14.83 -0.38 -20.05
C GLN A 57 14.63 -1.91 -19.92
N ASP A 58 14.78 -2.60 -21.05
CA ASP A 58 14.68 -4.06 -21.28
C ASP A 58 13.34 -4.72 -21.71
N ARG A 59 12.17 -4.06 -21.67
CA ARG A 59 10.92 -4.57 -22.33
C ARG A 59 9.78 -3.54 -22.32
N PRO A 60 9.10 -3.26 -23.45
CA PRO A 60 7.96 -2.36 -23.44
C PRO A 60 6.75 -3.00 -22.75
N ILE A 61 6.16 -2.31 -21.77
CA ILE A 61 4.88 -2.76 -21.17
C ILE A 61 3.75 -2.32 -22.09
N PRO A 62 2.88 -3.25 -22.53
CA PRO A 62 1.79 -2.95 -23.44
C PRO A 62 0.66 -2.24 -22.70
N ARG A 63 0.19 -1.11 -23.23
CA ARG A 63 -0.98 -0.37 -22.74
C ARG A 63 -2.08 -0.32 -23.81
N VAL A 64 -3.33 -0.50 -23.39
CA VAL A 64 -4.52 -0.39 -24.25
C VAL A 64 -5.62 0.45 -23.60
N GLY A 65 -6.32 1.24 -24.40
CA GLY A 65 -7.46 2.07 -23.95
C GLY A 65 -8.78 1.30 -23.85
N ILE A 66 -8.79 0.12 -23.21
CA ILE A 66 -9.97 -0.74 -23.08
C ILE A 66 -10.39 -0.82 -21.61
N THR A 67 -11.69 -0.74 -21.35
CA THR A 67 -12.26 -0.95 -20.01
C THR A 67 -12.79 -2.37 -19.90
N LEU A 68 -12.44 -3.06 -18.81
CA LEU A 68 -12.95 -4.38 -18.45
C LEU A 68 -14.11 -4.24 -17.46
N ASP A 69 -15.26 -4.81 -17.77
CA ASP A 69 -16.42 -4.80 -16.88
C ASP A 69 -16.51 -6.12 -16.10
N ASN A 70 -16.11 -6.08 -14.83
CA ASN A 70 -16.13 -7.24 -13.95
C ASN A 70 -17.51 -7.52 -13.30
N THR A 71 -18.56 -6.79 -13.70
CA THR A 71 -19.96 -7.05 -13.31
C THR A 71 -20.69 -7.97 -14.28
N LEU A 72 -20.08 -8.27 -15.44
CA LEU A 72 -20.66 -9.13 -16.46
C LEU A 72 -20.81 -10.59 -15.99
N PRO A 73 -21.75 -11.36 -16.56
CA PRO A 73 -21.80 -12.80 -16.34
C PRO A 73 -20.47 -13.46 -16.66
N LEU A 74 -20.11 -14.48 -15.87
CA LEU A 74 -18.77 -15.08 -15.85
C LEU A 74 -18.24 -15.46 -17.24
N ASP A 75 -19.08 -16.00 -18.12
CA ASP A 75 -18.65 -16.40 -19.46
C ASP A 75 -18.23 -15.22 -20.34
N PHE A 76 -18.94 -14.09 -20.26
CA PHE A 76 -18.58 -12.86 -20.98
C PHE A 76 -17.32 -12.24 -20.37
N PHE A 77 -17.22 -12.23 -19.04
CA PHE A 77 -16.03 -11.75 -18.35
C PHE A 77 -14.77 -12.55 -18.76
N LYS A 78 -14.88 -13.88 -18.82
CA LYS A 78 -13.79 -14.75 -19.29
C LYS A 78 -13.41 -14.49 -20.75
N GLN A 79 -14.39 -14.22 -21.63
CA GLN A 79 -14.12 -13.85 -23.03
C GLN A 79 -13.31 -12.57 -23.12
N ASP A 80 -13.69 -11.54 -22.35
CA ASP A 80 -13.02 -10.25 -22.32
C ASP A 80 -11.59 -10.38 -21.78
N ILE A 81 -11.36 -11.20 -20.75
CA ILE A 81 -10.02 -11.53 -20.24
C ILE A 81 -9.15 -12.16 -21.34
N LEU A 82 -9.66 -13.15 -22.08
CA LEU A 82 -8.91 -13.76 -23.18
C LEU A 82 -8.64 -12.77 -24.33
N ALA A 83 -9.57 -11.87 -24.62
CA ALA A 83 -9.37 -10.83 -25.63
C ALA A 83 -8.27 -9.84 -25.20
N LEU A 84 -8.28 -9.41 -23.94
CA LEU A 84 -7.27 -8.52 -23.38
C LEU A 84 -5.88 -9.16 -23.37
N THR A 85 -5.74 -10.41 -22.91
CA THR A 85 -4.44 -11.11 -22.88
C THR A 85 -3.80 -11.23 -24.27
N LYS A 86 -4.61 -11.42 -25.32
CA LYS A 86 -4.17 -11.40 -26.72
C LYS A 86 -3.78 -10.00 -27.20
N THR A 87 -4.62 -9.00 -26.92
CA THR A 87 -4.40 -7.61 -27.34
C THR A 87 -3.13 -7.04 -26.71
N LEU A 88 -2.95 -7.29 -25.41
CA LEU A 88 -1.77 -6.91 -24.63
C LEU A 88 -0.54 -7.79 -24.94
N ARG A 89 -0.65 -8.79 -25.82
CA ARG A 89 0.46 -9.69 -26.17
C ARG A 89 1.13 -10.34 -24.94
N ILE A 90 0.36 -10.67 -23.90
CA ILE A 90 0.89 -11.27 -22.67
C ILE A 90 1.60 -12.58 -23.01
N SER A 91 2.85 -12.73 -22.51
CA SER A 91 3.72 -13.85 -22.85
C SER A 91 3.04 -15.20 -22.59
N LYS A 92 3.21 -16.16 -23.51
CA LYS A 92 2.55 -17.48 -23.55
C LYS A 92 1.02 -17.47 -23.75
N TRP A 93 0.31 -16.44 -23.29
CA TRP A 93 -1.14 -16.29 -23.43
C TRP A 93 -1.58 -15.84 -24.84
N HIS A 94 -0.86 -14.90 -25.48
CA HIS A 94 -1.30 -14.29 -26.74
C HIS A 94 -1.21 -15.16 -27.99
N LYS A 95 -0.32 -16.17 -28.02
CA LYS A 95 -0.03 -16.96 -29.24
C LYS A 95 -1.00 -18.12 -29.46
N LYS A 96 -1.86 -18.43 -28.50
CA LYS A 96 -2.66 -19.65 -28.47
C LYS A 96 -4.15 -19.35 -28.64
N THR A 97 -4.86 -20.22 -29.34
CA THR A 97 -6.31 -20.19 -29.41
C THR A 97 -6.86 -20.87 -28.16
N LEU A 98 -7.05 -20.09 -27.10
CA LEU A 98 -7.54 -20.55 -25.81
C LEU A 98 -9.08 -20.63 -25.81
N ASN A 99 -9.63 -21.66 -25.16
CA ASN A 99 -11.08 -21.82 -24.98
C ASN A 99 -11.51 -21.42 -23.56
N VAL A 100 -12.54 -20.59 -23.47
CA VAL A 100 -13.12 -20.06 -22.22
C VAL A 100 -13.47 -21.15 -21.21
N LYS A 101 -13.86 -22.35 -21.67
CA LYS A 101 -14.21 -23.49 -20.80
C LYS A 101 -13.07 -23.91 -19.87
N TYR A 102 -11.82 -23.76 -20.30
CA TYR A 102 -10.63 -24.16 -19.56
C TYR A 102 -10.01 -23.00 -18.76
N LEU A 103 -10.61 -21.80 -18.83
CA LEU A 103 -10.20 -20.65 -18.04
C LEU A 103 -10.87 -20.70 -16.66
N LYS A 104 -10.06 -20.73 -15.62
CA LYS A 104 -10.50 -20.54 -14.23
C LYS A 104 -10.22 -19.10 -13.82
N VAL A 105 -11.19 -18.51 -13.14
CA VAL A 105 -11.14 -17.12 -12.67
C VAL A 105 -11.59 -17.17 -11.22
N ASN A 106 -10.64 -17.06 -10.31
CA ASN A 106 -10.89 -17.14 -8.89
C ASN A 106 -10.74 -15.74 -8.31
N ARG A 107 -11.79 -15.21 -7.68
CA ARG A 107 -11.71 -13.92 -7.00
C ARG A 107 -10.89 -14.10 -5.72
N ILE A 108 -9.94 -13.20 -5.50
CA ILE A 108 -9.18 -13.11 -4.25
C ILE A 108 -9.91 -12.07 -3.39
N SER A 109 -10.43 -12.51 -2.24
CA SER A 109 -11.10 -11.65 -1.26
C SER A 109 -10.08 -10.90 -0.39
N GLY A 110 -10.51 -9.84 0.31
CA GLY A 110 -9.65 -9.08 1.23
C GLY A 110 -8.96 -7.83 0.66
N ALA A 111 -9.26 -7.45 -0.59
CA ALA A 111 -8.81 -6.18 -1.16
C ALA A 111 -9.93 -5.15 -1.12
N LEU A 112 -9.73 -4.08 -0.34
CA LEU A 112 -10.77 -3.08 -0.03
C LEU A 112 -11.06 -2.17 -1.23
N THR A 113 -10.00 -1.85 -1.99
CA THR A 113 -10.03 -0.83 -3.04
C THR A 113 -10.12 -1.41 -4.46
N ASN A 114 -9.75 -2.69 -4.62
CA ASN A 114 -9.50 -3.33 -5.91
C ASN A 114 -10.17 -4.69 -6.02
N SER A 115 -10.77 -5.00 -7.17
CA SER A 115 -11.21 -6.36 -7.47
C SER A 115 -10.05 -7.17 -8.04
N ILE A 116 -9.56 -8.14 -7.26
CA ILE A 116 -8.41 -8.97 -7.60
C ILE A 116 -8.86 -10.38 -8.01
N TYR A 117 -8.29 -10.90 -9.10
CA TYR A 117 -8.59 -12.23 -9.61
C TYR A 117 -7.31 -13.00 -9.94
N LYS A 118 -7.23 -14.27 -9.52
CA LYS A 118 -6.27 -15.25 -10.07
C LYS A 118 -6.87 -15.85 -11.35
N ILE A 119 -6.14 -15.74 -12.44
CA ILE A 119 -6.52 -16.27 -13.75
C ILE A 119 -5.62 -17.46 -14.09
N GLU A 120 -6.23 -18.62 -14.31
CA GLU A 120 -5.53 -19.87 -14.62
C GLU A 120 -6.09 -20.50 -15.89
N TYR A 121 -5.24 -21.15 -16.67
CA TYR A 121 -5.66 -21.89 -17.85
C TYR A 121 -4.99 -23.26 -17.91
N ASN A 122 -5.81 -24.30 -17.95
CA ASN A 122 -5.37 -25.68 -18.13
C ASN A 122 -6.39 -26.48 -18.94
N ASP A 123 -6.00 -26.93 -20.14
CA ASP A 123 -6.83 -27.76 -21.02
C ASP A 123 -6.38 -29.23 -21.09
N GLY A 124 -5.50 -29.66 -20.17
CA GLY A 124 -4.90 -30.99 -20.10
C GLY A 124 -3.67 -31.17 -20.98
N ASN A 125 -3.54 -30.40 -22.07
CA ASN A 125 -2.36 -30.41 -22.93
C ASN A 125 -1.46 -29.20 -22.70
N ILE A 126 -2.07 -28.09 -22.27
CA ILE A 126 -1.43 -26.80 -22.10
C ILE A 126 -1.75 -26.26 -20.73
N GLU A 127 -0.70 -26.04 -19.94
CA GLU A 127 -0.74 -25.29 -18.70
C GLU A 127 -0.01 -23.96 -18.90
N LEU A 128 -0.70 -22.85 -18.61
CA LEU A 128 -0.14 -21.50 -18.71
C LEU A 128 0.21 -20.96 -17.32
N PRO A 129 1.24 -20.10 -17.19
CA PRO A 129 1.48 -19.42 -15.93
C PRO A 129 0.28 -18.56 -15.55
N SER A 130 -0.11 -18.64 -14.29
CA SER A 130 -1.21 -17.86 -13.74
C SER A 130 -0.94 -16.36 -13.83
N LEU A 131 -2.03 -15.60 -13.96
CA LEU A 131 -1.99 -14.14 -13.98
C LEU A 131 -2.75 -13.59 -12.79
N LEU A 132 -2.27 -12.48 -12.25
CA LEU A 132 -3.04 -11.66 -11.33
C LEU A 132 -3.70 -10.55 -12.14
N LEU A 133 -5.02 -10.47 -12.08
CA LEU A 133 -5.81 -9.41 -12.70
C LEU A 133 -6.33 -8.49 -11.60
N ARG A 134 -5.94 -7.21 -11.67
CA ARG A 134 -6.46 -6.17 -10.78
C ARG A 134 -7.36 -5.24 -11.58
N VAL A 135 -8.60 -5.06 -11.12
CA VAL A 135 -9.59 -4.15 -11.70
C VAL A 135 -9.92 -3.07 -10.68
N TYR A 136 -9.73 -1.81 -11.06
CA TYR A 136 -9.97 -0.65 -10.19
C TYR A 136 -11.47 -0.44 -9.93
N GLY A 137 -11.82 -0.13 -8.68
CA GLY A 137 -13.18 0.23 -8.28
C GLY A 137 -13.64 1.61 -8.80
N LYS A 138 -14.97 1.84 -8.81
CA LYS A 138 -15.58 3.06 -9.38
C LYS A 138 -15.41 4.34 -8.53
N ASN A 139 -14.93 4.26 -7.27
CA ASN A 139 -15.22 5.28 -6.25
C ASN A 139 -14.04 5.89 -5.47
N LEU A 140 -12.80 5.96 -5.98
CA LEU A 140 -11.67 6.40 -5.12
C LEU A 140 -10.63 7.33 -5.76
N ASP A 141 -11.00 8.11 -6.78
CA ASP A 141 -10.10 9.12 -7.38
C ASP A 141 -9.68 10.25 -6.40
N SER A 142 -10.26 10.33 -5.19
CA SER A 142 -9.94 11.37 -4.19
C SER A 142 -8.80 11.00 -3.24
N ILE A 143 -8.49 9.71 -3.05
CA ILE A 143 -7.51 9.24 -2.04
C ILE A 143 -6.19 8.81 -2.69
N ILE A 144 -6.23 8.10 -3.81
CA ILE A 144 -5.05 7.51 -4.46
C ILE A 144 -4.87 8.06 -5.87
N ASP A 145 -3.69 8.59 -6.17
CA ASP A 145 -3.31 9.05 -7.51
C ASP A 145 -2.89 7.84 -8.37
N ARG A 146 -3.80 7.38 -9.23
CA ARG A 146 -3.62 6.17 -10.04
C ARG A 146 -2.52 6.32 -11.09
N ASP A 147 -2.31 7.52 -11.62
CA ASP A 147 -1.26 7.74 -12.60
C ASP A 147 0.11 7.67 -11.92
N LEU A 148 0.23 8.24 -10.70
CA LEU A 148 1.42 8.09 -9.86
C LEU A 148 1.68 6.63 -9.46
N GLU A 149 0.66 5.89 -9.01
CA GLU A 149 0.77 4.46 -8.67
C GLU A 149 1.28 3.66 -9.89
N LEU A 150 0.73 3.94 -11.08
CA LEU A 150 1.14 3.26 -12.30
C LEU A 150 2.60 3.56 -12.66
N ASP A 151 3.04 4.80 -12.56
CA ASP A 151 4.42 5.21 -12.81
C ASP A 151 5.39 4.54 -11.83
N ILE A 152 5.01 4.44 -10.56
CA ILE A 152 5.75 3.69 -9.53
C ILE A 152 5.87 2.21 -9.93
N LEU A 153 4.77 1.55 -10.28
CA LEU A 153 4.77 0.13 -10.65
C LEU A 153 5.61 -0.15 -11.90
N ILE A 154 5.57 0.75 -12.88
CA ILE A 154 6.42 0.71 -14.08
C ILE A 154 7.89 0.77 -13.66
N LYS A 155 8.26 1.72 -12.80
CA LYS A 155 9.62 1.89 -12.28
C LYS A 155 10.11 0.65 -11.51
N LEU A 156 9.28 0.10 -10.63
CA LEU A 156 9.60 -1.09 -9.83
C LEU A 156 9.76 -2.35 -10.68
N SER A 157 8.87 -2.55 -11.65
CA SER A 157 8.93 -3.69 -12.57
C SER A 157 10.22 -3.67 -13.40
N SER A 158 10.77 -2.49 -13.73
CA SER A 158 12.05 -2.35 -14.44
C SER A 158 13.24 -2.83 -13.61
N LYS A 159 13.21 -2.57 -12.29
CA LYS A 159 14.27 -2.93 -11.34
C LYS A 159 14.07 -4.33 -10.73
N LYS A 160 13.07 -5.09 -11.21
CA LYS A 160 12.69 -6.43 -10.73
C LYS A 160 12.33 -6.45 -9.23
N ILE A 161 11.72 -5.37 -8.75
CA ILE A 161 11.13 -5.30 -7.41
C ILE A 161 9.63 -5.58 -7.53
N GLY A 162 9.13 -6.52 -6.73
CA GLY A 162 7.73 -6.93 -6.76
C GLY A 162 7.35 -7.80 -7.97
N PRO A 163 6.04 -8.09 -8.13
CA PRO A 163 5.49 -8.80 -9.28
C PRO A 163 5.74 -8.04 -10.59
N LYS A 164 5.98 -8.77 -11.68
CA LYS A 164 6.15 -8.15 -13.01
C LYS A 164 4.83 -7.60 -13.52
N LEU A 165 4.85 -6.37 -13.99
CA LEU A 165 3.70 -5.78 -14.70
C LEU A 165 3.68 -6.31 -16.16
N LEU A 166 2.59 -6.97 -16.54
CA LEU A 166 2.47 -7.69 -17.81
C LEU A 166 1.66 -6.94 -18.87
N GLY A 167 0.75 -6.06 -18.45
CA GLY A 167 -0.02 -5.22 -19.35
C GLY A 167 -1.01 -4.33 -18.62
N ILE A 168 -1.32 -3.18 -19.20
CA ILE A 168 -2.14 -2.13 -18.58
C ILE A 168 -3.35 -1.84 -19.47
N PHE A 169 -4.53 -1.70 -18.86
CA PHE A 169 -5.75 -1.30 -19.55
C PHE A 169 -6.44 -0.14 -18.79
N SER A 170 -7.53 0.42 -19.33
CA SER A 170 -8.08 1.70 -18.84
C SER A 170 -8.52 1.69 -17.38
N ASN A 171 -8.93 0.55 -16.85
CA ASN A 171 -9.41 0.43 -15.47
C ASN A 171 -8.77 -0.75 -14.73
N GLY A 172 -7.52 -1.09 -15.07
CA GLY A 172 -6.81 -2.14 -14.36
C GLY A 172 -5.54 -2.60 -15.06
N ARG A 173 -4.99 -3.70 -14.56
CA ARG A 173 -3.71 -4.24 -15.00
C ARG A 173 -3.61 -5.75 -14.82
N PHE A 174 -2.74 -6.35 -15.62
CA PHE A 174 -2.29 -7.73 -15.44
C PHE A 174 -0.87 -7.73 -14.86
N GLU A 175 -0.69 -8.51 -13.81
CA GLU A 175 0.57 -8.72 -13.13
C GLU A 175 0.93 -10.21 -13.14
N GLN A 176 2.21 -10.52 -12.90
CA GLN A 176 2.65 -11.87 -12.61
C GLN A 176 1.99 -12.35 -11.32
N PHE A 177 1.31 -13.49 -11.38
CA PHE A 177 0.94 -14.20 -10.16
C PHE A 177 2.17 -14.91 -9.58
N LEU A 178 2.40 -14.77 -8.28
CA LEU A 178 3.51 -15.39 -7.57
C LEU A 178 3.05 -16.73 -6.99
N GLU A 179 3.27 -17.83 -7.72
CA GLU A 179 2.87 -19.16 -7.27
C GLU A 179 3.65 -19.60 -6.02
N GLY A 180 2.94 -20.13 -5.03
CA GLY A 180 3.51 -20.61 -3.77
C GLY A 180 3.86 -19.53 -2.75
N PHE A 181 3.56 -18.26 -3.04
CA PHE A 181 3.74 -17.17 -2.09
C PHE A 181 2.47 -16.94 -1.27
N ILE A 182 2.63 -16.74 0.03
CA ILE A 182 1.56 -16.43 0.99
C ILE A 182 1.89 -15.15 1.74
N THR A 183 0.88 -14.40 2.18
CA THR A 183 1.09 -13.24 3.06
C THR A 183 1.67 -13.70 4.39
N LEU A 184 2.58 -12.90 4.94
CA LEU A 184 3.00 -13.07 6.32
C LEU A 184 1.82 -12.83 7.26
N ASP A 185 1.89 -13.44 8.44
CA ASP A 185 1.02 -13.12 9.56
C ASP A 185 1.74 -12.26 10.61
N LYS A 186 0.97 -11.83 11.63
CA LYS A 186 1.44 -11.00 12.74
C LYS A 186 2.57 -11.60 13.57
N ASP A 187 2.76 -12.92 13.54
CA ASP A 187 3.78 -13.62 14.32
C ASP A 187 5.03 -13.90 13.44
N GLN A 188 4.84 -14.20 12.17
CA GLN A 188 5.93 -14.42 11.21
C GLN A 188 6.76 -13.16 10.97
N VAL A 189 6.14 -11.97 10.94
CA VAL A 189 6.91 -10.70 10.83
C VAL A 189 7.87 -10.49 12.00
N LYS A 190 7.56 -11.09 13.16
CA LYS A 190 8.37 -11.02 14.39
C LYS A 190 9.54 -12.01 14.41
N HIS A 191 9.52 -13.01 13.53
CA HIS A 191 10.54 -14.04 13.48
C HIS A 191 11.91 -13.44 13.10
N GLU A 192 12.94 -13.69 13.91
CA GLU A 192 14.28 -13.08 13.80
C GLU A 192 14.88 -13.14 12.37
N VAL A 193 14.83 -14.31 11.72
CA VAL A 193 15.37 -14.54 10.37
C VAL A 193 14.56 -13.78 9.31
N ILE A 194 13.23 -13.80 9.41
CA ILE A 194 12.33 -13.12 8.47
C ILE A 194 12.50 -11.61 8.62
N SER A 195 12.56 -11.11 9.86
CA SER A 195 12.85 -9.71 10.20
C SER A 195 14.16 -9.22 9.58
N GLN A 196 15.23 -10.03 9.61
CA GLN A 196 16.48 -9.70 8.91
C GLN A 196 16.31 -9.63 7.39
N MET A 197 15.55 -10.55 6.79
CA MET A 197 15.25 -10.52 5.35
C MET A 197 14.45 -9.27 4.99
N ILE A 198 13.45 -8.89 5.80
CA ILE A 198 12.67 -7.66 5.63
C ILE A 198 13.61 -6.45 5.61
N GLY A 199 14.53 -6.34 6.58
CA GLY A 199 15.53 -5.26 6.60
C GLY A 199 16.34 -5.18 5.30
N ARG A 200 16.77 -6.30 4.73
CA ARG A 200 17.50 -6.31 3.44
C ARG A 200 16.60 -5.94 2.25
N ARG A 201 15.33 -6.36 2.25
CA ARG A 201 14.37 -5.99 1.20
C ARG A 201 14.00 -4.50 1.25
N MET A 202 13.89 -3.91 2.44
CA MET A 202 13.73 -2.46 2.60
C MET A 202 14.98 -1.71 2.13
N LYS A 203 16.18 -2.21 2.44
CA LYS A 203 17.44 -1.63 1.95
C LYS A 203 17.51 -1.64 0.42
N ASP A 204 17.12 -2.75 -0.21
CA ASP A 204 16.97 -2.86 -1.67
C ASP A 204 16.04 -1.78 -2.22
N LEU A 205 14.87 -1.61 -1.61
CA LEU A 205 13.89 -0.61 -2.04
C LEU A 205 14.46 0.82 -1.92
N HIS A 206 15.06 1.14 -0.77
CA HIS A 206 15.53 2.49 -0.45
C HIS A 206 16.72 2.92 -1.33
N TYR A 207 17.60 2.00 -1.74
CA TYR A 207 18.85 2.35 -2.41
C TYR A 207 18.97 1.89 -3.87
N LYS A 208 18.18 0.89 -4.32
CA LYS A 208 18.21 0.44 -5.73
C LYS A 208 17.19 1.15 -6.60
N ILE A 209 16.22 1.85 -5.98
CA ILE A 209 15.28 2.73 -6.67
C ILE A 209 15.77 4.17 -6.55
N GLU A 210 16.22 4.71 -7.67
CA GLU A 210 16.64 6.11 -7.78
C GLU A 210 15.43 7.02 -7.71
N LEU A 211 15.50 8.11 -6.95
CA LEU A 211 14.50 9.18 -6.99
C LEU A 211 14.77 10.10 -8.19
N ASP A 212 13.70 10.63 -8.78
CA ASP A 212 13.76 11.57 -9.90
C ASP A 212 13.96 13.00 -9.39
N SER A 213 14.43 13.92 -10.24
CA SER A 213 14.69 15.31 -9.81
C SER A 213 13.47 16.00 -9.19
N HIS A 214 12.26 15.67 -9.65
CA HIS A 214 11.01 16.20 -9.13
C HIS A 214 10.73 15.76 -7.69
N ASP A 215 11.20 14.58 -7.28
CA ASP A 215 11.02 14.05 -5.92
C ASP A 215 11.73 14.91 -4.87
N TYR A 216 12.77 15.65 -5.27
CA TYR A 216 13.54 16.56 -4.42
C TYR A 216 13.04 18.01 -4.44
N GLU A 217 12.05 18.35 -5.29
CA GLU A 217 11.50 19.71 -5.36
C GLU A 217 10.70 20.08 -4.10
N SER A 218 10.07 19.08 -3.48
CA SER A 218 9.38 19.24 -2.20
C SER A 218 10.37 19.25 -1.05
N LYS A 219 10.35 20.31 -0.23
CA LYS A 219 11.10 20.37 1.04
C LYS A 219 10.51 19.49 2.14
N LEU A 220 9.29 18.99 1.93
CA LEU A 220 8.62 18.08 2.85
C LEU A 220 8.66 16.66 2.27
N PRO A 221 8.98 15.65 3.10
CA PRO A 221 8.87 14.26 2.67
C PRO A 221 7.39 13.94 2.42
N MET A 222 7.14 12.89 1.65
CA MET A 222 5.80 12.52 1.22
C MET A 222 4.81 12.39 2.40
N CYS A 223 5.23 11.77 3.51
CA CYS A 223 4.38 11.60 4.70
C CYS A 223 3.87 12.95 5.25
N TRP A 224 4.75 13.94 5.41
CA TRP A 224 4.37 15.26 5.93
C TRP A 224 3.51 16.07 4.94
N ARG A 225 3.73 15.89 3.63
CA ARG A 225 2.83 16.48 2.62
C ARG A 225 1.41 15.92 2.73
N LEU A 226 1.28 14.61 2.96
CA LEU A 226 -0.01 13.95 3.15
C LEU A 226 -0.64 14.34 4.49
N ILE A 227 0.11 14.36 5.60
CA ILE A 227 -0.34 14.86 6.90
C ILE A 227 -0.97 16.25 6.76
N TYR A 228 -0.31 17.19 6.08
CA TYR A 228 -0.87 18.53 5.88
C TYR A 228 -2.11 18.56 5.00
N LYS A 229 -2.12 17.78 3.92
CA LYS A 229 -3.31 17.63 3.06
C LYS A 229 -4.49 17.12 3.88
N TRP A 230 -4.26 16.09 4.68
CA TRP A 230 -5.28 15.42 5.49
C TRP A 230 -5.78 16.30 6.63
N LEU A 231 -4.88 16.99 7.35
CA LEU A 231 -5.26 17.99 8.35
C LEU A 231 -6.20 19.05 7.76
N SER A 232 -5.89 19.57 6.56
CA SER A 232 -6.76 20.55 5.92
C SER A 232 -8.15 19.99 5.55
N ILE A 233 -8.26 18.72 5.17
CA ILE A 233 -9.55 18.10 4.83
C ILE A 233 -10.34 17.85 6.11
N ILE A 234 -9.69 17.29 7.13
CA ILE A 234 -10.30 17.00 8.43
C ILE A 234 -10.85 18.30 9.05
N GLU A 235 -10.07 19.37 9.04
CA GLU A 235 -10.46 20.67 9.57
C GLU A 235 -11.66 21.30 8.84
N LYS A 236 -11.71 21.20 7.51
CA LYS A 236 -12.73 21.87 6.69
C LYS A 236 -14.01 21.08 6.56
N ASP A 237 -13.92 19.75 6.47
CA ASP A 237 -15.03 18.91 6.04
C ASP A 237 -15.52 17.97 7.16
N ILE A 238 -14.62 17.39 7.96
CA ILE A 238 -14.96 16.35 8.95
C ILE A 238 -15.29 16.94 10.32
N VAL A 239 -14.42 17.81 10.85
CA VAL A 239 -14.60 18.45 12.17
C VAL A 239 -15.94 19.18 12.26
N PRO A 240 -16.35 20.02 11.28
CA PRO A 240 -17.65 20.69 11.35
C PRO A 240 -18.82 19.71 11.35
N SER A 241 -18.73 18.64 10.55
CA SER A 241 -19.75 17.58 10.51
C SER A 241 -19.89 16.87 11.86
N TYR A 242 -18.79 16.58 12.54
CA TYR A 242 -18.81 15.95 13.86
C TYR A 242 -19.38 16.87 14.93
N ILE A 243 -19.03 18.16 14.90
CA ILE A 243 -19.58 19.16 15.83
C ILE A 243 -21.10 19.28 15.64
N GLU A 244 -21.59 19.37 14.40
CA GLU A 244 -23.02 19.46 14.09
C GLU A 244 -23.80 18.25 14.62
N ASN A 245 -23.18 17.06 14.55
CA ASN A 245 -23.77 15.80 14.98
C ASN A 245 -23.41 15.38 16.42
N LYS A 246 -22.77 16.27 17.21
CA LYS A 246 -22.37 16.03 18.60
C LYS A 246 -21.48 14.79 18.79
N VAL A 247 -20.64 14.49 17.81
CA VAL A 247 -19.59 13.47 17.92
C VAL A 247 -18.42 14.07 18.70
N ASP A 248 -17.99 13.38 19.75
CA ASP A 248 -16.86 13.80 20.58
C ASP A 248 -15.53 13.48 19.90
N ILE A 249 -15.10 14.37 18.99
CA ILE A 249 -13.82 14.23 18.28
C ILE A 249 -12.61 14.41 19.21
N ASP A 250 -12.77 15.15 20.29
CA ASP A 250 -11.69 15.42 21.24
C ASP A 250 -11.28 14.12 21.95
N SER A 251 -12.23 13.19 22.16
CA SER A 251 -11.93 11.85 22.63
C SER A 251 -10.99 11.06 21.71
N VAL A 252 -10.98 11.33 20.40
CA VAL A 252 -10.04 10.65 19.47
C VAL A 252 -8.63 11.15 19.70
N PHE A 253 -8.46 12.48 19.72
CA PHE A 253 -7.15 13.10 19.80
C PHE A 253 -6.63 13.24 21.24
N LEU A 254 -7.45 12.86 22.24
CA LEU A 254 -7.19 13.02 23.67
C LEU A 254 -6.99 14.48 24.10
N THR A 255 -7.40 15.41 23.23
CA THR A 255 -7.37 16.86 23.40
C THR A 255 -8.19 17.48 22.26
N SER A 256 -8.45 18.79 22.32
CA SER A 256 -9.11 19.47 21.21
C SER A 256 -8.31 19.35 19.91
N PHE A 257 -9.00 19.22 18.77
CA PHE A 257 -8.33 19.13 17.45
C PHE A 257 -7.35 20.30 17.20
N GLU A 258 -7.67 21.50 17.65
CA GLU A 258 -6.78 22.66 17.57
C GLU A 258 -5.49 22.49 18.38
N ASN A 259 -5.58 21.92 19.59
CA ASN A 259 -4.40 21.60 20.38
C ASN A 259 -3.62 20.44 19.76
N PHE A 260 -4.29 19.42 19.23
CA PHE A 260 -3.62 18.32 18.55
C PHE A 260 -2.79 18.81 17.35
N LYS A 261 -3.31 19.74 16.53
CA LYS A 261 -2.52 20.41 15.49
C LYS A 261 -1.29 21.12 16.03
N LYS A 262 -1.39 21.82 17.17
CA LYS A 262 -0.23 22.47 17.82
C LYS A 262 0.80 21.45 18.28
N LEU A 263 0.37 20.29 18.80
CA LEU A 263 1.26 19.19 19.17
C LEU A 263 1.96 18.59 17.94
N ILE A 264 1.24 18.42 16.82
CA ILE A 264 1.83 17.98 15.55
C ILE A 264 2.92 18.96 15.09
N GLU A 265 2.68 20.26 15.14
CA GLU A 265 3.68 21.28 14.77
C GLU A 265 4.86 21.32 15.74
N LEU A 266 4.61 21.21 17.05
CA LEU A 266 5.66 21.11 18.07
C LEU A 266 6.59 19.93 17.75
N TYR A 267 6.01 18.77 17.52
CA TYR A 267 6.75 17.55 17.22
C TYR A 267 7.48 17.63 15.87
N ARG A 268 6.83 18.17 14.83
CA ARG A 268 7.48 18.41 13.53
C ARG A 268 8.74 19.25 13.66
N ASN A 269 8.63 20.37 14.39
CA ASN A 269 9.76 21.28 14.60
C ASN A 269 10.88 20.60 15.39
N TYR A 270 10.55 19.85 16.45
CA TYR A 270 11.50 19.03 17.17
C TYR A 270 12.23 18.06 16.24
N LEU A 271 11.49 17.23 15.49
CA LEU A 271 12.04 16.23 14.59
C LEU A 271 12.93 16.84 13.51
N PHE A 272 12.47 17.90 12.84
CA PHE A 272 13.20 18.48 11.70
C PHE A 272 14.50 19.18 12.15
N ASN A 273 14.51 19.73 13.37
CA ASN A 273 15.71 20.35 13.95
C ASN A 273 16.79 19.33 14.34
N LEU A 274 16.48 18.03 14.36
CA LEU A 274 17.47 16.98 14.56
C LEU A 274 18.35 16.78 13.31
N TYR A 275 17.98 17.31 12.15
CA TYR A 275 18.69 17.10 10.88
C TYR A 275 19.36 18.38 10.35
N ASP A 276 20.23 18.24 9.36
CA ASP A 276 20.74 19.39 8.60
C ASP A 276 19.60 19.98 7.73
N VAL A 277 19.14 21.17 8.11
CA VAL A 277 18.00 21.86 7.49
C VAL A 277 18.28 22.23 6.03
N ASP A 278 19.53 22.57 5.68
CA ASP A 278 19.90 22.98 4.33
C ASP A 278 19.98 21.78 3.37
N LYS A 279 20.20 20.59 3.94
CA LYS A 279 20.36 19.33 3.20
C LYS A 279 19.28 18.30 3.52
N PHE A 280 18.14 18.74 4.05
CA PHE A 280 17.11 17.85 4.56
C PHE A 280 16.61 16.81 3.53
N THR A 281 16.50 17.23 2.27
CA THR A 281 16.06 16.38 1.14
C THR A 281 17.09 15.33 0.73
N GLU A 282 18.37 15.46 1.12
CA GLU A 282 19.41 14.45 0.84
C GLU A 282 19.14 13.12 1.58
N ASN A 283 18.32 13.16 2.64
CA ASN A 283 17.90 11.97 3.37
C ASN A 283 16.80 11.15 2.65
N TYR A 284 16.18 11.70 1.60
CA TYR A 284 15.06 11.03 0.95
C TYR A 284 15.52 9.77 0.22
N LYS A 285 14.72 8.72 0.36
CA LYS A 285 14.80 7.46 -0.38
C LYS A 285 13.40 7.07 -0.86
N PHE A 286 13.35 6.16 -1.82
CA PHE A 286 12.08 5.57 -2.23
C PHE A 286 11.64 4.58 -1.15
N CYS A 287 10.59 4.91 -0.42
CA CYS A 287 10.06 4.11 0.69
C CYS A 287 8.71 3.50 0.32
N HIS A 288 8.38 2.38 0.96
CA HIS A 288 7.09 1.71 0.80
C HIS A 288 5.97 2.46 1.51
N ASN A 289 6.22 2.86 2.76
CA ASN A 289 5.33 3.56 3.69
C ASN A 289 4.09 2.78 4.16
N ASP A 290 4.06 1.46 3.97
CA ASP A 290 2.95 0.58 4.41
C ASP A 290 3.40 -0.88 4.45
N THR A 291 4.39 -1.18 5.28
CA THR A 291 5.02 -2.52 5.32
C THR A 291 4.35 -3.47 6.31
N GLN A 292 3.01 -3.44 6.36
CA GLN A 292 2.20 -4.38 7.12
C GLN A 292 2.37 -5.83 6.62
N TYR A 293 2.07 -6.80 7.48
CA TYR A 293 2.25 -8.22 7.17
C TYR A 293 1.43 -8.69 5.93
N GLY A 294 0.30 -8.03 5.64
CA GLY A 294 -0.49 -8.28 4.43
C GLY A 294 0.21 -7.92 3.11
N ASN A 295 1.19 -7.02 3.16
CA ASN A 295 1.96 -6.53 2.01
C ASN A 295 3.30 -7.26 1.83
N LEU A 296 3.57 -8.28 2.67
CA LEU A 296 4.79 -9.06 2.65
C LEU A 296 4.45 -10.51 2.29
N LEU A 297 4.95 -10.97 1.14
CA LEU A 297 4.73 -12.32 0.66
C LEU A 297 5.97 -13.19 0.85
N LEU A 298 5.81 -14.36 1.47
CA LEU A 298 6.85 -15.36 1.64
C LEU A 298 6.54 -16.63 0.84
N ASP A 299 7.55 -17.18 0.18
CA ASP A 299 7.47 -18.51 -0.44
C ASP A 299 7.17 -19.56 0.65
N GLN A 300 6.06 -20.28 0.52
CA GLN A 300 5.61 -21.29 1.49
C GLN A 300 6.62 -22.42 1.72
N THR A 301 7.57 -22.60 0.79
CA THR A 301 8.63 -23.61 0.90
C THR A 301 9.87 -23.10 1.63
N PHE A 302 9.88 -21.82 2.02
CA PHE A 302 11.00 -21.21 2.73
C PHE A 302 11.16 -21.81 4.13
N ASN A 303 12.41 -22.16 4.47
CA ASN A 303 12.78 -22.59 5.80
C ASN A 303 13.86 -21.66 6.37
N PRO A 304 13.60 -20.95 7.48
CA PRO A 304 14.57 -20.05 8.12
C PRO A 304 15.93 -20.69 8.39
N LYS A 305 15.96 -21.99 8.73
CA LYS A 305 17.20 -22.72 9.05
C LYS A 305 18.18 -22.79 7.88
N ASP A 306 17.71 -22.63 6.65
CA ASP A 306 18.54 -22.74 5.45
C ASP A 306 19.49 -21.56 5.25
N ILE A 307 19.24 -20.43 5.93
CA ILE A 307 20.05 -19.22 5.77
C ILE A 307 20.79 -18.81 7.04
N ILE A 308 20.59 -19.51 8.16
CA ILE A 308 21.32 -19.27 9.39
C ILE A 308 22.80 -19.57 9.14
N LEU A 309 23.65 -18.56 9.33
CA LEU A 309 25.09 -18.70 9.26
C LEU A 309 25.56 -19.25 10.61
N GLN A 310 25.58 -20.58 10.76
CA GLN A 310 26.34 -21.18 11.85
C GLN A 310 27.83 -20.93 11.60
N LYS A 311 28.45 -20.10 12.43
CA LYS A 311 29.91 -19.98 12.52
C LYS A 311 30.29 -19.89 13.98
N GLU A 312 31.23 -20.75 14.39
CA GLU A 312 32.13 -20.51 15.52
C GLU A 312 32.46 -19.01 15.56
N LEU A 313 32.15 -18.36 16.69
CA LEU A 313 32.06 -16.90 16.83
C LEU A 313 33.15 -16.18 16.02
N PRO A 314 32.80 -15.46 14.93
CA PRO A 314 33.67 -14.41 14.46
C PRO A 314 33.71 -13.35 15.56
N SER A 315 34.90 -12.89 15.93
CA SER A 315 35.16 -11.90 16.98
C SER A 315 34.39 -10.57 16.85
N SER A 316 33.66 -10.34 15.76
CA SER A 316 32.77 -9.19 15.55
C SER A 316 31.33 -9.40 16.04
N ALA A 317 30.91 -10.62 16.38
CA ALA A 317 29.61 -10.88 17.00
C ALA A 317 29.65 -10.64 18.53
N ALA A 318 30.82 -10.83 19.14
CA ALA A 318 31.06 -10.64 20.58
C ALA A 318 30.99 -9.17 21.04
N SER A 319 30.97 -8.20 20.12
CA SER A 319 30.85 -6.78 20.46
C SER A 319 29.39 -6.29 20.52
N TYR A 320 28.41 -7.10 20.14
CA TYR A 320 26.99 -6.70 20.11
C TYR A 320 26.21 -7.13 21.36
N SER A 321 26.63 -8.18 22.07
CA SER A 321 26.13 -8.47 23.42
C SER A 321 26.43 -7.31 24.39
N ALA A 322 27.45 -6.50 24.11
CA ALA A 322 27.81 -5.30 24.86
C ALA A 322 27.03 -4.01 24.45
N ILE A 323 26.00 -4.12 23.59
CA ILE A 323 25.13 -2.98 23.20
C ILE A 323 23.82 -2.96 24.01
N ILE A 324 23.49 -4.05 24.69
CA ILE A 324 22.47 -4.06 25.73
C ILE A 324 23.12 -3.37 26.93
N ASP A 325 22.58 -2.23 27.38
CA ASP A 325 23.14 -1.50 28.51
C ASP A 325 23.16 -2.40 29.76
N ASP A 326 24.35 -2.61 30.35
CA ASP A 326 24.65 -3.41 31.55
C ASP A 326 24.07 -2.80 32.86
N ASP A 327 23.01 -2.00 32.81
CA ASP A 327 22.52 -1.23 33.97
C ASP A 327 21.40 -1.92 34.79
N GLU A 328 21.04 -3.17 34.49
CA GLU A 328 20.17 -3.98 35.38
C GLU A 328 20.99 -5.04 36.13
N GLU A 329 21.70 -4.61 37.19
CA GLU A 329 22.05 -5.51 38.30
C GLU A 329 20.76 -5.85 39.06
N ASP A 330 20.09 -6.96 38.71
CA ASP A 330 19.54 -7.92 39.69
C ASP A 330 18.71 -9.05 39.02
N ASP A 331 18.86 -10.23 39.64
CA ASP A 331 18.11 -11.49 39.51
C ASP A 331 18.53 -12.54 38.45
N ASP A 332 19.07 -13.62 39.01
CA ASP A 332 19.58 -14.90 38.51
C ASP A 332 18.51 -15.75 37.80
N TYR A 333 17.96 -15.25 36.69
CA TYR A 333 17.21 -16.06 35.72
C TYR A 333 18.13 -16.45 34.57
N GLU A 334 18.16 -17.74 34.21
CA GLU A 334 18.79 -18.24 32.98
C GLU A 334 18.21 -17.47 31.78
N THR A 335 18.86 -16.39 31.38
CA THR A 335 18.62 -15.72 30.11
C THR A 335 19.12 -16.66 29.04
N ASP A 336 18.21 -17.24 28.27
CA ASP A 336 18.52 -17.74 26.94
C ASP A 336 19.08 -16.51 26.18
N ASP A 337 20.40 -16.32 26.22
CA ASP A 337 21.07 -15.10 25.77
C ASP A 337 20.62 -14.81 24.34
N ALA A 338 19.74 -13.83 24.21
CA ALA A 338 19.10 -13.53 22.95
C ALA A 338 20.14 -12.84 22.04
N VAL A 339 20.92 -13.65 21.33
CA VAL A 339 21.95 -13.20 20.41
C VAL A 339 21.33 -12.94 19.05
N VAL A 340 21.64 -11.79 18.44
CA VAL A 340 21.27 -11.50 17.05
C VAL A 340 21.91 -12.54 16.12
N ILE A 341 21.10 -13.46 15.60
CA ILE A 341 21.55 -14.48 14.66
C ILE A 341 22.02 -13.80 13.37
N SER A 342 23.04 -14.31 12.70
CA SER A 342 23.43 -13.78 11.37
C SER A 342 22.90 -14.68 10.26
N THR A 343 22.33 -14.09 9.22
CA THR A 343 21.74 -14.83 8.09
C THR A 343 22.38 -14.46 6.75
N SER A 344 22.43 -15.41 5.82
CA SER A 344 22.85 -15.16 4.44
C SER A 344 21.70 -14.57 3.61
N ASN A 345 22.01 -13.70 2.65
CA ASN A 345 21.03 -13.11 1.73
C ASN A 345 20.63 -14.01 0.55
N LYS A 346 21.10 -15.27 0.49
CA LYS A 346 20.94 -16.16 -0.66
C LYS A 346 19.49 -16.48 -1.02
N LYS A 347 18.59 -16.40 -0.05
CA LYS A 347 17.15 -16.67 -0.22
C LYS A 347 16.26 -15.43 -0.03
N ASP A 348 16.83 -14.23 -0.07
CA ASP A 348 16.03 -13.00 0.09
C ASP A 348 14.96 -12.85 -1.01
N THR A 349 15.14 -13.48 -2.18
CA THR A 349 14.11 -13.53 -3.24
C THR A 349 12.88 -14.36 -2.88
N SER A 350 12.92 -15.15 -1.80
CA SER A 350 11.76 -15.84 -1.25
C SER A 350 10.82 -14.89 -0.49
N LEU A 351 11.23 -13.63 -0.25
CA LEU A 351 10.40 -12.59 0.34
C LEU A 351 10.16 -11.48 -0.69
N VAL A 352 8.88 -11.20 -0.97
CA VAL A 352 8.45 -10.20 -1.94
C VAL A 352 7.54 -9.18 -1.28
N VAL A 353 7.85 -7.90 -1.49
CA VAL A 353 7.00 -6.79 -1.06
C VAL A 353 6.03 -6.45 -2.20
N ILE A 354 4.77 -6.22 -1.85
CA ILE A 354 3.68 -5.88 -2.77
C ILE A 354 2.91 -4.65 -2.27
N ASP A 355 2.04 -4.11 -3.11
CA ASP A 355 1.13 -3.00 -2.80
C ASP A 355 1.80 -1.65 -2.47
N PHE A 356 2.35 -1.02 -3.50
CA PHE A 356 3.12 0.23 -3.41
C PHE A 356 2.24 1.49 -3.46
N GLU A 357 1.01 1.44 -2.96
CA GLU A 357 0.03 2.53 -3.11
C GLU A 357 0.41 3.81 -2.33
N TYR A 358 1.12 3.67 -1.21
CA TYR A 358 1.63 4.80 -0.41
C TYR A 358 3.11 5.11 -0.68
N SER A 359 3.72 4.46 -1.66
CA SER A 359 5.17 4.54 -1.86
C SER A 359 5.64 5.85 -2.48
N GLY A 360 6.85 6.27 -2.14
CA GLY A 360 7.45 7.48 -2.68
C GLY A 360 8.59 8.06 -1.84
N PRO A 361 9.06 9.28 -2.17
CA PRO A 361 10.19 9.92 -1.48
C PRO A 361 9.88 10.21 -0.01
N ASN A 362 10.56 9.49 0.88
CA ASN A 362 10.42 9.62 2.33
C ASN A 362 11.74 9.26 3.06
N PHE A 363 11.74 9.32 4.40
CA PHE A 363 12.88 8.89 5.21
C PHE A 363 12.86 7.36 5.42
N PRO A 364 14.00 6.67 5.25
CA PRO A 364 14.13 5.27 5.63
C PRO A 364 13.69 4.95 7.06
N ALA A 365 13.96 5.86 8.00
CA ALA A 365 13.58 5.71 9.40
C ALA A 365 12.06 5.72 9.60
N PHE A 366 11.31 6.50 8.81
CA PHE A 366 9.84 6.44 8.80
C PHE A 366 9.36 5.06 8.35
N ASP A 367 9.89 4.54 7.24
CA ASP A 367 9.45 3.26 6.68
C ASP A 367 9.77 2.08 7.62
N LEU A 368 10.96 2.09 8.25
CA LEU A 368 11.35 1.09 9.25
C LEU A 368 10.48 1.16 10.51
N GLU A 369 10.19 2.36 10.98
CA GLU A 369 9.33 2.54 12.15
C GLU A 369 7.86 2.22 11.86
N ASP A 370 7.41 2.46 10.64
CA ASP A 370 6.13 1.98 10.13
C ASP A 370 6.06 0.46 10.24
N HIS A 371 7.08 -0.25 9.73
CA HIS A 371 7.16 -1.71 9.88
C HIS A 371 7.09 -2.19 11.34
N PHE A 372 7.85 -1.54 12.24
CA PHE A 372 7.83 -1.88 13.66
C PHE A 372 6.48 -1.59 14.32
N SER A 373 5.80 -0.53 13.88
CA SER A 373 4.47 -0.18 14.38
C SER A 373 3.42 -1.22 14.02
N GLU A 374 3.58 -1.90 12.88
CA GLU A 374 2.67 -2.96 12.43
C GLU A 374 2.75 -4.23 13.28
N TRP A 375 3.79 -4.43 14.10
CA TRP A 375 3.87 -5.55 15.05
C TRP A 375 2.84 -5.45 16.18
N MET A 376 2.34 -4.24 16.43
CA MET A 376 1.31 -3.95 17.44
C MET A 376 -0.12 -4.20 16.96
N SER A 377 -0.33 -4.39 15.65
CA SER A 377 -1.65 -4.52 15.05
C SER A 377 -2.05 -5.99 14.86
N ASP A 378 -3.33 -6.30 15.13
CA ASP A 378 -3.94 -7.58 14.78
C ASP A 378 -5.27 -7.33 14.05
N TYR A 379 -5.18 -7.03 12.76
CA TYR A 379 -6.33 -6.64 11.94
C TYR A 379 -7.38 -7.76 11.79
N HIS A 380 -7.01 -9.01 12.07
CA HIS A 380 -7.90 -10.17 11.99
C HIS A 380 -8.61 -10.48 13.32
N ASN A 381 -8.36 -9.69 14.38
CA ASN A 381 -9.05 -9.89 15.64
C ASN A 381 -10.57 -9.63 15.47
N PRO A 382 -11.44 -10.61 15.74
CA PRO A 382 -12.87 -10.51 15.44
C PRO A 382 -13.60 -9.46 16.29
N GLU A 383 -13.05 -9.09 17.46
CA GLU A 383 -13.68 -8.13 18.38
C GLU A 383 -12.97 -6.76 18.39
N LYS A 384 -11.65 -6.76 18.17
CA LYS A 384 -10.77 -5.62 18.41
C LYS A 384 -9.75 -5.42 17.30
N SER A 385 -10.15 -5.59 16.05
CA SER A 385 -9.29 -5.36 14.86
C SER A 385 -8.64 -3.97 14.82
N TYR A 386 -9.25 -2.97 15.47
CA TYR A 386 -8.76 -1.59 15.60
C TYR A 386 -7.73 -1.38 16.72
N PHE A 387 -7.59 -2.33 17.66
CA PHE A 387 -6.80 -2.13 18.88
C PHE A 387 -5.31 -2.28 18.62
N ILE A 388 -4.51 -1.38 19.20
CA ILE A 388 -3.04 -1.38 19.05
C ILE A 388 -2.41 -1.89 20.34
N HIS A 389 -1.79 -3.05 20.27
CA HIS A 389 -1.13 -3.75 21.37
C HIS A 389 0.30 -3.22 21.57
N GLY A 390 0.44 -2.20 22.42
CA GLY A 390 1.75 -1.58 22.69
C GLY A 390 2.79 -2.54 23.25
N GLU A 391 2.33 -3.59 23.94
CA GLU A 391 3.16 -4.69 24.45
C GLU A 391 3.83 -5.54 23.36
N PHE A 392 3.36 -5.46 22.11
CA PHE A 392 3.94 -6.17 20.96
C PHE A 392 4.88 -5.29 20.12
N TYR A 393 5.07 -4.03 20.51
CA TYR A 393 6.09 -3.19 19.89
C TYR A 393 7.47 -3.85 20.09
N PRO A 394 8.32 -3.95 19.05
CA PRO A 394 9.58 -4.66 19.16
C PRO A 394 10.47 -4.04 20.22
N ASN A 395 11.05 -4.89 21.06
CA ASN A 395 12.05 -4.47 22.03
C ASN A 395 13.35 -4.02 21.34
N GLN A 396 14.29 -3.47 22.11
CA GLN A 396 15.55 -2.96 21.57
C GLN A 396 16.31 -3.99 20.72
N LEU A 397 16.42 -5.24 21.21
CA LEU A 397 17.12 -6.31 20.50
C LEU A 397 16.43 -6.69 19.18
N GLN A 398 15.10 -6.78 19.16
CA GLN A 398 14.32 -7.08 17.96
C GLN A 398 14.45 -5.98 16.91
N LYS A 399 14.44 -4.70 17.31
CA LYS A 399 14.72 -3.58 16.42
C LYS A 399 16.15 -3.65 15.87
N LEU A 400 17.14 -3.89 16.73
CA LEU A 400 18.54 -4.03 16.33
C LEU A 400 18.77 -5.21 15.37
N ASN A 401 18.05 -6.32 15.53
CA ASN A 401 18.12 -7.47 14.62
C ASN A 401 17.80 -7.08 13.17
N LEU A 402 16.73 -6.29 12.96
CA LEU A 402 16.36 -5.80 11.63
C LEU A 402 17.33 -4.71 11.15
N ILE A 403 17.60 -3.70 11.99
CA ILE A 403 18.43 -2.53 11.64
C ILE A 403 19.86 -2.95 11.28
N LYS A 404 20.44 -3.88 12.03
CA LYS A 404 21.77 -4.44 11.73
C LYS A 404 21.80 -5.07 10.35
N SER A 405 20.83 -5.93 10.05
CA SER A 405 20.72 -6.58 8.73
C SER A 405 20.51 -5.56 7.61
N TYR A 406 19.72 -4.51 7.86
CA TYR A 406 19.51 -3.39 6.95
C TYR A 406 20.82 -2.62 6.66
N ILE A 407 21.57 -2.25 7.70
CA ILE A 407 22.79 -1.44 7.57
C ILE A 407 23.93 -2.23 6.95
N GLU A 408 24.18 -3.46 7.42
CA GLU A 408 25.27 -4.30 6.93
C GLU A 408 25.08 -4.72 5.46
N TYR A 409 23.83 -4.87 5.02
CA TYR A 409 23.52 -5.19 3.64
C TYR A 409 23.74 -3.98 2.74
N ASP A 410 24.66 -4.11 1.78
CA ASP A 410 25.03 -3.01 0.87
C ASP A 410 25.35 -1.72 1.65
N PHE A 411 26.29 -1.84 2.60
CA PHE A 411 26.62 -0.76 3.53
C PHE A 411 26.99 0.53 2.80
N GLN A 412 26.28 1.60 3.15
CA GLN A 412 26.44 2.94 2.59
C GLN A 412 26.49 3.95 3.72
N TYR A 413 27.38 4.93 3.60
CA TYR A 413 27.66 5.93 4.61
C TYR A 413 27.83 7.34 3.98
N PRO A 414 27.35 8.42 4.63
CA PRO A 414 26.42 8.41 5.77
C PRO A 414 25.01 7.96 5.34
N SER A 415 24.29 7.25 6.20
CA SER A 415 22.88 6.87 5.92
C SER A 415 21.89 8.03 6.00
N SER A 416 22.21 9.04 6.81
CA SER A 416 21.41 10.25 7.04
C SER A 416 22.31 11.38 7.56
N ASN A 417 21.82 12.61 7.51
CA ASN A 417 22.48 13.81 8.05
C ASN A 417 21.99 14.20 9.46
N LEU A 418 21.53 13.23 10.26
CA LEU A 418 21.16 13.45 11.66
C LEU A 418 22.31 14.12 12.43
N ASN A 419 21.98 15.16 13.20
CA ASN A 419 22.90 15.86 14.07
C ASN A 419 23.18 15.05 15.35
N THR A 420 24.32 14.38 15.38
CA THR A 420 24.83 13.63 16.54
C THR A 420 25.91 14.41 17.31
N LYS A 421 26.17 14.02 18.57
CA LYS A 421 27.25 14.60 19.38
C LYS A 421 28.62 14.22 18.82
N ILE A 422 28.78 12.96 18.42
CA ILE A 422 29.97 12.43 17.77
C ILE A 422 29.91 12.81 16.29
N LYS A 423 30.96 13.44 15.75
CA LYS A 423 30.99 13.91 14.35
C LYS A 423 31.78 12.95 13.46
N PHE A 424 31.47 12.94 12.17
CA PHE A 424 32.14 12.09 11.19
C PHE A 424 33.68 12.18 11.21
N ASN A 425 34.24 13.38 11.37
CA ASN A 425 35.69 13.57 11.39
C ASN A 425 36.37 12.80 12.54
N ASP A 426 35.62 12.46 13.59
CA ASP A 426 36.10 11.66 14.72
C ASP A 426 36.30 10.20 14.32
N PHE A 427 35.66 9.74 13.23
CA PHE A 427 35.81 8.40 12.66
C PHE A 427 36.89 8.28 11.58
N SER A 428 37.65 9.35 11.31
CA SER A 428 38.71 9.36 10.26
C SER A 428 39.87 8.37 10.50
N LYS A 429 39.87 7.64 11.62
CA LYS A 429 40.87 6.61 11.99
C LYS A 429 40.27 5.28 12.49
N THR A 430 38.94 5.12 12.52
CA THR A 430 38.28 3.94 13.09
C THR A 430 38.15 2.79 12.10
N ASN A 431 38.00 1.58 12.63
CA ASN A 431 37.77 0.39 11.84
C ASN A 431 36.35 0.43 11.23
N ALA A 432 36.14 -0.21 10.08
CA ALA A 432 34.83 -0.25 9.41
C ALA A 432 33.71 -0.77 10.33
N THR A 433 34.05 -1.64 11.28
CA THR A 433 33.14 -2.13 12.31
C THR A 433 32.56 -1.01 13.17
N ASP A 434 33.37 -0.07 13.65
CA ASP A 434 32.91 1.00 14.55
C ASP A 434 31.96 1.96 13.82
N LEU A 435 32.21 2.18 12.53
CA LEU A 435 31.34 2.99 11.69
C LEU A 435 29.98 2.31 11.45
N ILE A 436 29.97 1.01 11.18
CA ILE A 436 28.74 0.22 11.06
C ILE A 436 27.94 0.28 12.36
N GLN A 437 28.61 0.11 13.50
CA GLN A 437 27.98 0.20 14.82
C GLN A 437 27.34 1.56 15.07
N PHE A 438 28.08 2.63 14.75
CA PHE A 438 27.56 3.99 14.86
C PHE A 438 26.30 4.17 14.00
N GLU A 439 26.31 3.71 12.74
CA GLU A 439 25.16 3.85 11.85
C GLU A 439 23.96 2.99 12.30
N ILE A 440 24.19 1.82 12.92
CA ILE A 440 23.13 1.01 13.54
C ILE A 440 22.47 1.77 14.70
N LYS A 441 23.28 2.29 15.63
CA LYS A 441 22.79 3.07 16.78
C LYS A 441 22.06 4.34 16.32
N LYS A 442 22.61 5.01 15.30
CA LYS A 442 22.02 6.20 14.71
C LYS A 442 20.65 5.90 14.10
N LEU A 443 20.55 4.88 13.26
CA LEU A 443 19.28 4.51 12.64
C LEU A 443 18.25 4.04 13.68
N TYR A 444 18.67 3.35 14.74
CA TYR A 444 17.79 3.01 15.88
C TYR A 444 17.20 4.26 16.55
N ASN A 445 18.03 5.28 16.83
CA ASN A 445 17.53 6.53 17.37
C ASN A 445 16.55 7.21 16.40
N GLU A 446 16.88 7.20 15.09
CA GLU A 446 15.99 7.77 14.07
C GLU A 446 14.63 7.08 14.02
N THR A 447 14.53 5.74 14.15
CA THR A 447 13.20 5.09 14.15
C THR A 447 12.35 5.57 15.33
N ILE A 448 12.94 5.73 16.52
CA ILE A 448 12.23 6.30 17.67
C ILE A 448 11.82 7.76 17.40
N TYR A 449 12.72 8.58 16.83
CA TYR A 449 12.39 9.96 16.48
C TYR A 449 11.29 10.09 15.43
N TRP A 450 11.11 9.11 14.53
CA TRP A 450 10.07 9.13 13.51
C TRP A 450 8.75 8.49 13.93
N ARG A 451 8.70 7.80 15.08
CA ARG A 451 7.53 7.04 15.56
C ARG A 451 6.25 7.83 15.64
N SER A 452 6.25 9.01 16.28
CA SER A 452 5.02 9.78 16.36
C SER A 452 4.57 10.31 15.00
N THR A 453 5.49 10.51 14.03
CA THR A 453 5.09 10.84 12.64
C THR A 453 4.28 9.71 12.02
N VAL A 454 4.73 8.46 12.18
CA VAL A 454 4.01 7.26 11.71
C VAL A 454 2.62 7.20 12.36
N GLN A 455 2.54 7.40 13.67
CA GLN A 455 1.26 7.35 14.38
C GLN A 455 0.32 8.49 13.96
N ILE A 456 0.83 9.72 13.78
CA ILE A 456 0.05 10.86 13.27
C ILE A 456 -0.48 10.55 11.87
N TYR A 457 0.37 10.01 11.00
CA TYR A 457 0.01 9.66 9.62
C TYR A 457 -1.20 8.71 9.60
N TRP A 458 -1.11 7.58 10.29
CA TRP A 458 -2.20 6.59 10.32
C TRP A 458 -3.42 7.02 11.15
N CYS A 459 -3.23 7.84 12.19
CA CYS A 459 -4.33 8.48 12.93
C CYS A 459 -5.20 9.34 12.00
N LEU A 460 -4.58 10.22 11.22
CA LEU A 460 -5.31 11.11 10.31
C LEU A 460 -5.92 10.34 9.13
N TRP A 461 -5.21 9.32 8.62
CA TRP A 461 -5.76 8.41 7.61
C TRP A 461 -7.03 7.72 8.12
N GLY A 462 -7.04 7.20 9.35
CA GLY A 462 -8.21 6.56 9.95
C GLY A 462 -9.42 7.52 10.03
N ILE A 463 -9.21 8.76 10.46
CA ILE A 463 -10.28 9.76 10.48
C ILE A 463 -10.82 10.04 9.07
N LEU A 464 -9.96 10.09 8.05
CA LEU A 464 -10.40 10.27 6.67
C LEU A 464 -11.23 9.11 6.14
N GLN A 465 -10.87 7.87 6.48
CA GLN A 465 -11.65 6.69 6.09
C GLN A 465 -13.01 6.67 6.78
N ASN A 466 -13.08 7.10 8.05
CA ASN A 466 -14.36 7.26 8.75
C ASN A 466 -15.25 8.31 8.06
N GLY A 467 -14.63 9.37 7.52
CA GLY A 467 -15.30 10.44 6.78
C GLY A 467 -16.23 11.31 7.63
N PRO A 468 -16.95 12.27 7.02
CA PRO A 468 -17.98 13.06 7.71
C PRO A 468 -19.07 12.16 8.31
N PHE A 469 -19.70 12.61 9.40
CA PHE A 469 -20.75 11.84 10.04
C PHE A 469 -21.91 11.62 9.08
N LYS A 470 -22.22 10.34 8.82
CA LYS A 470 -23.41 9.94 8.08
C LYS A 470 -24.50 9.67 9.11
N ALA A 471 -25.46 10.58 9.26
CA ALA A 471 -26.69 10.25 9.97
C ALA A 471 -27.29 9.03 9.26
N ASN A 472 -27.55 7.95 10.01
CA ASN A 472 -28.10 6.69 9.49
C ASN A 472 -29.02 6.96 8.30
N ASP A 473 -28.65 6.42 7.12
CA ASP A 473 -29.60 6.28 6.02
C ASP A 473 -30.91 5.76 6.62
N ASP A 474 -31.99 6.51 6.43
CA ASP A 474 -33.31 6.17 6.95
C ASP A 474 -33.57 4.68 6.73
N ILE A 475 -33.91 3.98 7.81
CA ILE A 475 -34.31 2.57 7.86
C ILE A 475 -35.50 2.24 6.91
N ASN A 476 -36.07 3.25 6.24
CA ASN A 476 -37.09 3.10 5.21
C ASN A 476 -36.61 3.21 3.76
N THR A 477 -35.30 3.39 3.50
CA THR A 477 -34.73 3.42 2.13
C THR A 477 -33.95 2.14 1.76
N ILE A 478 -33.98 1.13 2.64
CA ILE A 478 -33.40 -0.20 2.38
C ILE A 478 -34.27 -1.04 1.42
N SER A 479 -35.50 -0.61 1.11
CA SER A 479 -36.38 -1.35 0.18
C SER A 479 -36.38 -0.88 -1.28
N GLN A 480 -35.50 0.05 -1.68
CA GLN A 480 -35.33 0.42 -3.10
C GLN A 480 -33.87 0.74 -3.47
N LYS A 481 -32.92 -0.10 -3.04
CA LYS A 481 -31.70 -0.29 -3.84
C LYS A 481 -32.00 -1.39 -4.85
N SER A 482 -32.16 -0.95 -6.09
CA SER A 482 -32.32 -1.80 -7.27
C SER A 482 -31.38 -3.00 -7.21
N GLU A 483 -31.98 -4.19 -7.20
CA GLU A 483 -31.31 -5.45 -7.47
C GLU A 483 -30.54 -5.34 -8.78
N GLU A 484 -29.22 -5.13 -8.70
CA GLU A 484 -28.32 -5.56 -9.76
C GLU A 484 -28.18 -7.07 -9.62
N GLN A 485 -29.09 -7.79 -10.28
CA GLN A 485 -28.94 -9.22 -10.55
C GLN A 485 -27.71 -9.42 -11.42
N GLY A 486 -26.58 -9.75 -10.79
CA GLY A 486 -25.30 -10.08 -11.45
C GLY A 486 -24.51 -11.06 -10.60
N VAL A 487 -24.50 -12.33 -11.03
CA VAL A 487 -23.70 -13.48 -10.52
C VAL A 487 -23.63 -13.61 -8.99
N ASN A 488 -24.76 -13.42 -8.30
CA ASN A 488 -24.93 -13.79 -6.89
C ASN A 488 -26.07 -14.81 -6.74
N SER A 489 -25.92 -15.99 -7.35
CA SER A 489 -26.87 -17.08 -7.12
C SER A 489 -26.14 -18.43 -7.11
N ILE A 490 -25.85 -18.92 -5.90
CA ILE A 490 -25.67 -20.35 -5.65
C ILE A 490 -27.05 -20.97 -5.82
N TYR A 491 -27.22 -21.81 -6.85
CA TYR A 491 -28.46 -22.55 -7.06
C TYR A 491 -28.55 -23.70 -6.06
N ASN A 492 -29.45 -23.61 -5.08
CA ASN A 492 -29.93 -24.79 -4.37
C ASN A 492 -30.99 -25.49 -5.24
N ILE A 493 -30.59 -26.54 -5.94
CA ILE A 493 -31.52 -27.49 -6.55
C ILE A 493 -32.00 -28.42 -5.44
N SER A 494 -33.17 -28.11 -4.87
CA SER A 494 -33.92 -29.03 -4.03
C SER A 494 -34.80 -29.90 -4.94
N THR A 495 -34.36 -31.13 -5.23
CA THR A 495 -35.27 -32.19 -5.64
C THR A 495 -35.88 -32.80 -4.39
N GLY A 496 -37.17 -32.55 -4.17
CA GLY A 496 -37.95 -33.23 -3.15
C GLY A 496 -38.11 -34.72 -3.47
N VAL A 497 -38.05 -35.55 -2.43
CA VAL A 497 -39.12 -36.44 -1.94
C VAL A 497 -38.57 -37.25 -0.76
N ASP A 498 -39.19 -37.02 0.40
CA ASP A 498 -39.51 -37.90 1.54
C ASP A 498 -38.48 -38.82 2.22
N SER A 499 -38.40 -38.55 3.54
CA SER A 499 -38.57 -39.48 4.67
C SER A 499 -37.34 -40.05 5.41
N MET A 500 -37.27 -39.62 6.68
CA MET A 500 -36.93 -40.37 7.91
C MET A 500 -35.49 -40.83 8.19
N SER A 501 -34.92 -40.13 9.19
CA SER A 501 -34.34 -40.65 10.45
C SER A 501 -32.94 -41.30 10.50
N ILE A 502 -32.15 -40.72 11.43
CA ILE A 502 -31.11 -41.29 12.32
C ILE A 502 -29.65 -41.26 11.83
N ASP A 503 -28.83 -40.64 12.71
CA ASP A 503 -27.41 -40.79 13.04
C ASP A 503 -26.44 -41.27 11.95
N ASP A 504 -25.41 -40.46 11.65
CA ASP A 504 -24.07 -40.68 12.19
C ASP A 504 -23.07 -39.62 11.69
N HIS A 505 -22.02 -39.45 12.48
CA HIS A 505 -20.89 -38.55 12.30
C HIS A 505 -20.27 -38.51 10.90
N GLU A 506 -20.18 -37.31 10.31
CA GLU A 506 -19.03 -36.92 9.49
C GLU A 506 -18.86 -35.39 9.49
N ASN A 507 -17.68 -34.95 9.94
CA ASN A 507 -17.26 -33.54 9.95
C ASN A 507 -17.11 -33.04 8.51
N LEU A 508 -18.15 -32.41 7.98
CA LEU A 508 -18.03 -31.49 6.85
C LEU A 508 -17.72 -30.10 7.42
N ILE A 509 -16.43 -29.76 7.38
CA ILE A 509 -15.95 -28.39 7.55
C ILE A 509 -16.51 -27.59 6.37
N ILE A 510 -17.58 -26.85 6.63
CA ILE A 510 -18.07 -25.82 5.72
C ILE A 510 -17.08 -24.66 5.88
N GLU A 511 -16.28 -24.41 4.85
CA GLU A 511 -15.52 -23.17 4.70
C GLU A 511 -16.51 -22.01 4.70
N ASP A 512 -16.65 -21.35 5.85
CA ASP A 512 -17.31 -20.07 5.94
C ASP A 512 -16.56 -19.09 5.04
N ALA A 513 -17.20 -18.77 3.92
CA ALA A 513 -16.78 -17.73 3.01
C ALA A 513 -16.77 -16.40 3.78
N ILE A 514 -15.58 -15.97 4.20
CA ILE A 514 -15.34 -14.64 4.74
C ILE A 514 -15.62 -13.63 3.61
N THR A 515 -16.85 -13.12 3.56
CA THR A 515 -17.15 -11.86 2.90
C THR A 515 -16.53 -10.77 3.77
N SER A 516 -15.35 -10.27 3.38
CA SER A 516 -14.59 -9.28 4.13
C SER A 516 -15.40 -8.01 4.37
N SER A 517 -15.61 -7.72 5.64
CA SER A 517 -16.43 -6.66 6.22
C SER A 517 -15.62 -5.38 6.46
N ASP A 518 -15.17 -4.71 5.41
CA ASP A 518 -14.58 -3.36 5.59
C ASP A 518 -15.57 -2.35 6.17
N ASP A 519 -16.86 -2.63 6.03
CA ASP A 519 -17.93 -1.88 6.69
C ASP A 519 -17.95 -2.06 8.22
N ASP A 520 -17.16 -2.98 8.80
CA ASP A 520 -17.11 -3.27 10.24
C ASP A 520 -15.82 -2.78 10.96
N PHE A 521 -14.85 -2.18 10.25
CA PHE A 521 -13.62 -1.67 10.90
C PHE A 521 -13.85 -0.33 11.62
N ASP A 522 -13.56 -0.27 12.92
CA ASP A 522 -13.75 0.93 13.73
C ASP A 522 -12.57 1.91 13.57
N TYR A 523 -12.60 2.67 12.47
CA TYR A 523 -11.59 3.69 12.16
C TYR A 523 -11.46 4.78 13.23
N PHE A 524 -12.56 5.08 13.93
CA PHE A 524 -12.58 6.10 14.98
C PHE A 524 -11.75 5.65 16.19
N LYS A 525 -11.99 4.43 16.69
CA LYS A 525 -11.19 3.86 17.78
C LYS A 525 -9.76 3.58 17.35
N TYR A 526 -9.53 3.12 16.12
CA TYR A 526 -8.17 2.96 15.57
C TYR A 526 -7.38 4.27 15.66
N SER A 527 -7.99 5.37 15.22
CA SER A 527 -7.38 6.70 15.27
C SER A 527 -7.07 7.15 16.69
N GLN A 528 -7.95 6.83 17.65
CA GLN A 528 -7.71 7.08 19.08
C GLN A 528 -6.52 6.28 19.61
N GLN A 529 -6.38 5.01 19.24
CA GLN A 529 -5.24 4.19 19.66
C GLN A 529 -3.91 4.76 19.12
N LYS A 530 -3.89 5.26 17.88
CA LYS A 530 -2.72 5.91 17.29
C LYS A 530 -2.40 7.24 17.99
N ALA A 531 -3.40 8.09 18.24
CA ALA A 531 -3.22 9.34 18.99
C ALA A 531 -2.71 9.10 20.42
N ALA A 532 -3.15 8.03 21.08
CA ALA A 532 -2.67 7.65 22.40
C ALA A 532 -1.16 7.37 22.46
N ILE A 533 -0.58 6.82 21.39
CA ILE A 533 0.87 6.61 21.26
C ILE A 533 1.57 7.94 20.97
N VAL A 534 1.01 8.79 20.11
CA VAL A 534 1.55 10.15 19.86
C VAL A 534 1.72 10.91 21.18
N ILE A 535 0.67 10.95 22.01
CA ILE A 535 0.74 11.62 23.31
C ILE A 535 1.77 10.96 24.24
N GLY A 536 1.84 9.62 24.25
CA GLY A 536 2.82 8.88 25.05
C GLY A 536 4.26 9.19 24.66
N ASP A 537 4.56 9.22 23.36
CA ASP A 537 5.88 9.56 22.83
C ASP A 537 6.26 11.01 23.13
N LEU A 538 5.35 11.96 22.94
CA LEU A 538 5.62 13.37 23.24
C LEU A 538 5.95 13.57 24.74
N ILE A 539 5.32 12.81 25.63
CA ILE A 539 5.67 12.79 27.06
C ILE A 539 7.03 12.09 27.27
N GLY A 540 7.23 10.92 26.66
CA GLY A 540 8.47 10.12 26.81
C GLY A 540 9.71 10.83 26.29
N LEU A 541 9.58 11.65 25.25
CA LEU A 541 10.63 12.50 24.68
C LEU A 541 10.76 13.85 25.40
N GLY A 542 9.96 14.10 26.44
CA GLY A 542 10.01 15.32 27.24
C GLY A 542 9.51 16.59 26.54
N LEU A 543 8.72 16.47 25.47
CA LEU A 543 8.17 17.60 24.72
C LEU A 543 6.95 18.22 25.40
N ILE A 544 6.17 17.39 26.12
CA ILE A 544 5.04 17.82 26.95
C ILE A 544 5.05 17.06 28.27
N SER A 545 4.22 17.50 29.21
CA SER A 545 3.97 16.83 30.49
C SER A 545 2.62 16.12 30.49
N LYS A 546 2.47 15.09 31.33
CA LYS A 546 1.16 14.41 31.52
C LYS A 546 0.07 15.36 32.01
N SER A 547 0.44 16.43 32.72
CA SER A 547 -0.49 17.48 33.18
C SER A 547 -1.05 18.34 32.04
N ASP A 548 -0.45 18.31 30.85
CA ASP A 548 -0.95 19.05 29.69
C ASP A 548 -2.14 18.34 29.00
N ILE A 549 -2.46 17.11 29.43
CA ILE A 549 -3.54 16.28 28.91
C ILE A 549 -4.65 16.17 29.95
N ASP A 550 -5.91 16.21 29.50
CA ASP A 550 -7.05 16.12 30.40
C ASP A 550 -7.09 14.77 31.13
N VAL A 551 -7.37 14.83 32.44
CA VAL A 551 -7.37 13.68 33.36
C VAL A 551 -8.18 12.48 32.86
N PRO A 552 -9.36 12.63 32.22
CA PRO A 552 -10.13 11.48 31.71
C PRO A 552 -9.37 10.63 30.70
N TYR A 553 -8.40 11.19 29.98
CA TYR A 553 -7.64 10.50 28.94
C TYR A 553 -6.35 9.84 29.45
N HIS A 554 -5.95 10.09 30.70
CA HIS A 554 -4.66 9.60 31.25
C HIS A 554 -4.50 8.08 31.22
N ASN A 555 -5.59 7.33 31.29
CA ASN A 555 -5.58 5.86 31.25
C ASN A 555 -5.59 5.30 29.82
N ILE A 556 -5.79 6.15 28.81
CA ILE A 556 -5.82 5.77 27.40
C ILE A 556 -4.43 5.91 26.77
N ILE A 557 -3.62 6.85 27.29
CA ILE A 557 -2.24 7.11 26.82
C ILE A 557 -1.43 5.81 26.82
N LYS A 558 -0.75 5.54 25.71
CA LYS A 558 0.10 4.36 25.53
C LYS A 558 1.56 4.80 25.54
N TYR A 559 2.33 4.28 26.49
CA TYR A 559 3.76 4.56 26.60
C TYR A 559 4.55 3.44 25.93
N LEU A 560 5.42 3.81 24.99
CA LEU A 560 6.40 2.94 24.36
C LEU A 560 7.80 3.38 24.79
N ASP A 561 8.77 2.48 24.70
CA ASP A 561 10.16 2.79 25.04
C ASP A 561 10.72 3.92 24.14
N CYS A 562 11.29 4.94 24.77
CA CYS A 562 11.93 6.10 24.13
C CYS A 562 13.44 6.17 24.43
N ASN A 563 14.05 5.08 24.93
CA ASN A 563 15.47 5.04 25.21
C ASN A 563 16.30 5.19 23.92
N LEU A 564 17.34 6.02 23.99
CA LEU A 564 18.19 6.38 22.85
C LEU A 564 19.65 6.06 23.19
N PHE A 565 20.40 5.64 22.18
CA PHE A 565 21.86 5.54 22.32
C PHE A 565 22.48 6.93 22.44
N ASP A 566 23.48 7.08 23.31
CA ASP A 566 24.27 8.32 23.42
C ASP A 566 25.32 8.38 22.30
N ILE A 567 25.01 9.13 21.24
CA ILE A 567 25.84 9.23 20.01
C ILE A 567 26.01 10.65 19.50
#